data_AF-A0A9X8VBE9-F1
#
_entry.id   AF-A0A9X8VBE9-F1
#
_cell.length_a   1.000
_cell.length_b   1.000
_cell.length_c   1.000
_cell.angle_alpha   90.00
_cell.angle_beta   90.00
_cell.angle_gamma   90.00
#
_symmetry.space_group_name_H-M   'P 1'
#
loop_
_entity.id
_entity.type
_entity.pdbx_description
1 polymer ?
#
loop_
_entity_poly.entity_id
_entity_poly.type
_entity_poly.pdbx_seq_one_letter_code
_entity_poly.pdbx_strand_id
1 'polypeptide(L)'
;YALQAVILAEVVLTAGFVLVIMGATDGRAPAGFAPLAIGLCLTLIHLISIPVDNTSVNPARSTAVALFAGGEWLQQLWVFWVAPL
;
A
#
# COMPACT_ATOMS: atom_id res chain seq x y z
N TYR A 1 4.69 -1.48 -15.85
CA TYR A 1 3.85 -2.69 -15.94
C TYR A 1 2.50 -2.35 -16.55
N ALA A 2 1.68 -3.34 -16.93
CA ALA A 2 0.31 -3.10 -17.40
C ALA A 2 -0.60 -2.64 -16.25
N LEU A 3 -1.61 -1.82 -16.53
CA LEU A 3 -2.57 -1.30 -15.53
C LEU A 3 -3.21 -2.41 -14.70
N GLN A 4 -3.52 -3.55 -15.31
CA GLN A 4 -4.09 -4.72 -14.63
C GLN A 4 -3.17 -5.28 -13.53
N ALA A 5 -1.85 -5.26 -13.76
CA ALA A 5 -0.88 -5.71 -12.76
C ALA A 5 -0.80 -4.74 -11.58
N VAL A 6 -0.88 -3.42 -11.84
CA VAL A 6 -0.91 -2.37 -10.80
C VAL A 6 -2.16 -2.53 -9.93
N ILE A 7 -3.34 -2.62 -10.55
CA ILE A 7 -4.60 -2.78 -9.82
C ILE A 7 -4.57 -4.05 -8.97
N LEU A 8 -4.12 -5.18 -9.53
CA LEU A 8 -4.05 -6.44 -8.79
C LEU A 8 -3.08 -6.36 -7.60
N ALA A 9 -1.89 -5.78 -7.81
CA ALA A 9 -0.91 -5.61 -6.75
C ALA A 9 -1.45 -4.73 -5.62
N GLU A 10 -1.98 -3.54 -5.96
CA GLU A 10 -2.52 -2.59 -4.98
C GLU A 10 -3.69 -3.16 -4.18
N VAL A 11 -4.65 -3.84 -4.82
CA VAL A 11 -5.80 -4.43 -4.14
C VAL A 11 -5.38 -5.55 -3.20
N VAL A 12 -4.57 -6.51 -3.68
CA VAL A 12 -4.19 -7.70 -2.89
C VAL A 12 -3.27 -7.31 -1.74
N LEU A 13 -2.28 -6.46 -1.99
CA LEU A 13 -1.32 -6.06 -0.96
C LEU A 13 -1.97 -5.14 0.08
N THR A 14 -2.87 -4.24 -0.32
CA THR A 14 -3.59 -3.40 0.65
C THR A 14 -4.57 -4.22 1.48
N ALA A 15 -5.33 -5.15 0.88
CA ALA A 15 -6.19 -6.06 1.62
C ALA A 15 -5.38 -6.91 2.62
N GLY A 16 -4.23 -7.44 2.20
CA GLY A 16 -3.30 -8.15 3.08
C GLY A 16 -2.78 -7.27 4.22
N PHE A 17 -2.45 -6.00 3.93
CA PHE A 17 -1.97 -5.05 4.93
C PHE A 17 -3.04 -4.77 6.01
N VAL A 18 -4.29 -4.53 5.59
CA VAL A 18 -5.41 -4.32 6.51
C VAL A 18 -5.67 -5.56 7.35
N LEU A 19 -5.60 -6.76 6.76
CA LEU A 19 -5.70 -8.02 7.51
C LEU A 19 -4.61 -8.16 8.57
N VAL A 20 -3.36 -7.79 8.26
CA VAL A 20 -2.26 -7.79 9.25
C VAL A 20 -2.51 -6.77 10.35
N ILE A 21 -2.98 -5.55 10.02
CA ILE A 21 -3.32 -4.53 11.01
C ILE A 21 -4.41 -5.04 11.96
N MET A 22 -5.50 -5.58 11.41
CA MET A 22 -6.60 -6.11 12.22
C MET A 22 -6.15 -7.29 13.07
N GLY A 23 -5.39 -8.24 12.51
CA GLY A 23 -4.90 -9.40 13.24
C GLY A 23 -3.89 -9.06 14.33
N ALA A 24 -2.98 -8.12 14.07
CA ALA A 24 -1.95 -7.71 15.02
C ALA A 24 -2.49 -6.83 16.16
N THR A 25 -3.63 -6.17 15.95
CA THR A 25 -4.29 -5.31 16.95
C THR A 25 -5.50 -5.98 17.63
N ASP A 26 -5.86 -7.20 17.24
CA ASP A 26 -6.89 -8.00 17.89
C ASP A 26 -6.53 -8.31 19.35
N GLY A 27 -7.51 -8.34 20.25
CA GLY A 27 -7.31 -8.59 21.68
C GLY A 27 -6.74 -9.98 22.02
N ARG A 28 -6.77 -10.93 21.07
CA ARG A 28 -6.16 -12.25 21.19
C ARG A 28 -4.67 -12.25 20.81
N ALA A 29 -4.17 -11.20 20.17
CA ALA A 29 -2.76 -11.09 19.80
C ALA A 29 -1.91 -10.65 21.01
N PRO A 30 -0.63 -11.09 21.10
CA PRO A 30 0.27 -10.63 22.15
C PRO A 30 0.43 -9.10 22.14
N ALA A 31 0.12 -8.46 23.27
CA ALA A 31 0.18 -7.01 23.40
C ALA A 31 1.61 -6.47 23.20
N GLY A 32 1.70 -5.31 22.54
CA GLY A 32 2.97 -4.59 22.31
C GLY A 32 3.68 -4.91 20.98
N PHE A 33 3.28 -5.96 20.25
CA PHE A 33 3.93 -6.36 19.00
C PHE A 33 3.32 -5.75 17.73
N ALA A 34 2.16 -5.11 17.82
CA ALA A 34 1.45 -4.57 16.66
C ALA A 34 2.31 -3.61 15.80
N PRO A 35 3.07 -2.64 16.36
CA PRO A 35 3.88 -1.74 15.55
C PRO A 35 4.95 -2.46 14.73
N LEU A 36 5.57 -3.51 15.31
CA LEU A 36 6.60 -4.28 14.63
C LEU A 36 5.99 -5.10 13.48
N ALA A 37 4.88 -5.80 13.73
CA ALA A 37 4.22 -6.61 12.71
C ALA A 37 3.73 -5.76 11.54
N ILE A 38 3.10 -4.61 11.83
CA ILE A 38 2.60 -3.68 10.81
C ILE A 38 3.76 -3.07 10.02
N GLY A 39 4.82 -2.61 10.71
CA GLY A 39 6.00 -2.03 10.06
C GLY A 39 6.71 -3.01 9.13
N LEU A 40 6.97 -4.24 9.60
CA LEU A 40 7.60 -5.27 8.77
C LEU A 40 6.72 -5.74 7.62
N CYS A 41 5.39 -5.78 7.79
CA CYS A 41 4.47 -6.06 6.71
C CYS A 41 4.55 -5.00 5.62
N LEU A 42 4.61 -3.71 5.99
CA LEU A 42 4.80 -2.63 5.03
C LEU A 42 6.15 -2.74 4.30
N THR A 43 7.24 -3.10 5.02
CA THR A 43 8.54 -3.41 4.38
C THR A 43 8.41 -4.54 3.36
N LEU A 44 7.73 -5.63 3.71
CA LEU A 44 7.50 -6.76 2.81
C LEU A 44 6.73 -6.34 1.56
N ILE A 45 5.67 -5.54 1.71
CA ILE A 45 4.91 -5.01 0.59
C ILE A 45 5.84 -4.24 -0.37
N HIS A 46 6.70 -3.37 0.14
CA HIS A 46 7.68 -2.66 -0.69
C HIS A 46 8.65 -3.60 -1.42
N LEU A 47 9.15 -4.65 -0.74
CA LEU A 47 10.02 -5.64 -1.36
C LEU A 47 9.36 -6.36 -2.55
N ILE A 48 8.02 -6.46 -2.55
CA ILE A 48 7.24 -7.12 -3.60
C ILE A 48 6.87 -6.13 -4.73
N SER A 49 6.28 -4.97 -4.39
CA SER A 49 5.60 -4.11 -5.38
C SER A 49 6.41 -2.95 -5.92
N ILE A 50 7.59 -2.62 -5.38
CA ILE A 50 8.41 -1.50 -5.92
C ILE A 50 8.64 -1.64 -7.44
N PRO A 51 8.99 -2.82 -7.99
CA PRO A 51 9.16 -2.96 -9.43
C PRO A 51 7.88 -2.72 -10.23
N VAL A 52 6.70 -3.00 -9.65
CA VAL A 52 5.41 -2.96 -10.36
C VAL A 52 4.92 -1.54 -10.58
N ASP A 53 4.84 -0.77 -9.49
CA ASP A 53 4.19 0.55 -9.43
C ASP A 53 4.88 1.53 -8.47
N ASN A 54 6.08 1.20 -7.99
CA ASN A 54 6.82 1.95 -6.97
C ASN A 54 6.13 1.97 -5.59
N THR A 55 5.17 1.06 -5.38
CA THR A 55 4.41 0.80 -4.14
C THR A 55 3.66 2.02 -3.61
N SER A 56 2.34 2.06 -3.83
CA SER A 56 1.47 2.99 -3.11
C SER A 56 1.01 2.39 -1.79
N VAL A 57 0.02 1.49 -1.83
CA VAL A 57 -0.82 0.99 -0.72
C VAL A 57 -1.31 2.08 0.25
N ASN A 58 -1.27 3.34 -0.19
CA ASN A 58 -1.51 4.52 0.63
C ASN A 58 -1.80 5.73 -0.29
N PRO A 59 -3.07 6.09 -0.48
CA PRO A 59 -3.48 7.21 -1.33
C PRO A 59 -2.85 8.55 -0.92
N ALA A 60 -2.66 8.78 0.38
CA ALA A 60 -2.05 10.02 0.88
C ALA A 60 -0.56 10.12 0.50
N ARG A 61 0.19 9.01 0.61
CA ARG A 61 1.60 8.94 0.18
C ARG A 61 1.74 9.19 -1.32
N SER A 62 0.89 8.59 -2.14
CA SER A 62 0.92 8.82 -3.59
C SER A 62 0.55 10.25 -3.96
N THR A 63 -0.46 10.82 -3.29
CA THR A 63 -0.87 12.22 -3.51
C THR A 63 0.26 13.19 -3.16
N ALA A 64 0.92 12.97 -2.02
CA ALA A 64 2.00 13.83 -1.56
C ALA A 64 3.11 13.97 -2.61
N VAL A 65 3.54 12.88 -3.24
CA VAL A 65 4.62 12.92 -4.25
C VAL A 65 4.10 13.43 -5.61
N ALA A 66 2.91 12.99 -6.03
CA ALA A 66 2.35 13.34 -7.33
C ALA A 66 2.12 14.85 -7.51
N LEU A 67 1.75 15.56 -6.43
CA LEU A 67 1.56 17.02 -6.46
C LEU A 67 2.84 17.78 -6.82
N PHE A 68 4.00 17.31 -6.37
CA PHE A 68 5.28 17.93 -6.70
C PHE A 68 5.87 17.42 -8.02
N ALA A 69 5.60 16.16 -8.38
CA ALA A 69 6.07 15.59 -9.64
C ALA A 69 5.31 16.16 -10.86
N GLY A 70 4.01 16.46 -10.71
CA GLY A 70 3.18 17.06 -11.75
C GLY A 70 2.94 16.16 -12.98
N GLY A 71 2.40 16.75 -14.04
CA GLY A 71 2.29 16.11 -15.37
C GLY A 71 1.54 14.76 -15.36
N GLU A 72 2.16 13.76 -15.98
CA GLU A 72 1.61 12.40 -16.12
C GLU A 72 1.36 11.70 -14.78
N TRP A 73 2.11 12.05 -13.72
CA TRP A 73 1.96 11.45 -12.39
C TRP A 73 0.64 11.82 -11.73
N LEU A 74 0.18 13.07 -11.92
CA LEU A 74 -1.15 13.49 -11.47
C LEU A 74 -2.27 12.82 -12.26
N GLN A 75 -2.07 12.58 -13.55
CA GLN A 75 -3.04 11.89 -14.40
C GLN A 75 -3.22 10.43 -13.99
N GLN A 76 -2.19 9.80 -13.44
CA GLN A 76 -2.25 8.41 -12.97
C GLN A 76 -2.73 8.28 -11.52
N LEU A 77 -2.77 9.36 -10.74
CA LEU A 77 -3.02 9.34 -9.30
C LEU A 77 -4.32 8.63 -8.89
N TRP A 78 -5.35 8.68 -9.74
CA TRP A 78 -6.66 8.07 -9.44
C TRP A 78 -6.58 6.56 -9.13
N VAL A 79 -5.69 5.81 -9.79
CA VAL A 79 -5.58 4.36 -9.58
C VAL A 79 -5.08 4.04 -8.18
N PHE A 80 -4.21 4.89 -7.63
CA PHE A 80 -3.68 4.79 -6.27
C PHE A 80 -4.64 5.31 -5.19
N TRP A 81 -5.81 5.82 -5.59
CA TRP A 81 -6.93 6.05 -4.70
C TRP A 81 -7.94 4.91 -4.77
N VAL A 82 -8.31 4.47 -5.98
CA VAL A 82 -9.37 3.47 -6.16
C VAL A 82 -8.92 2.08 -5.79
N ALA A 83 -7.68 1.67 -6.13
CA ALA A 83 -7.23 0.29 -5.89
C ALA A 83 -6.93 -0.03 -4.41
N PRO A 84 -6.38 0.89 -3.60
CA PRO A 84 -6.13 0.62 -2.18
C PRO A 84 -7.36 0.72 -1.25
N LEU A 85 -8.51 1.23 -1.74
CA LEU A 85 -9.73 1.46 -0.94
C LEU A 85 -10.81 0.42 -1.22
#